data_AF-A0AB34VJH7-F1
#
_entry.id   AF-A0AB34VJH7-F1
#
_cell.length_a   1.000
_cell.length_b   1.000
_cell.length_c   1.000
_cell.angle_alpha   90.00
_cell.angle_beta   90.00
_cell.angle_gamma   90.00
#
_symmetry.space_group_name_H-M   'P 1'
#
loop_
_entity.id
_entity.type
_entity.pdbx_description
1 polymer ?
#
loop_
_entity_poly.entity_id
_entity_poly.type
_entity_poly.pdbx_seq_one_letter_code
_entity_poly.pdbx_strand_id
1 'polypeptide(L)'
;MAMNGAQTSGWAAGTGGNITPGQLNILILSVLAIVILLFSAWAIVTAYQGVVSKSLTWRQFIEVTARLFILYLLTLFFFFN
;
A
#
# COMPACT_ATOMS: atom_id res chain seq x y z
N MET A 1 -10.47 -11.74 -16.77
CA MET A 1 -10.34 -12.82 -17.77
C MET A 1 -9.67 -14.00 -17.09
N ALA A 2 -10.24 -15.20 -17.19
CA ALA A 2 -9.61 -16.40 -16.64
C ALA A 2 -8.40 -16.81 -17.50
N MET A 3 -7.33 -17.29 -16.86
CA MET A 3 -6.15 -17.80 -17.57
C MET A 3 -6.53 -19.03 -18.40
N ASN A 4 -6.04 -19.11 -19.63
CA ASN A 4 -6.18 -20.30 -20.45
C ASN A 4 -5.24 -21.42 -19.97
N GLY A 5 -5.44 -22.65 -20.44
CA GLY A 5 -4.67 -23.81 -19.98
C GLY A 5 -3.15 -23.68 -20.16
N ALA A 6 -2.69 -23.05 -21.26
CA ALA A 6 -1.27 -22.81 -21.50
C ALA A 6 -0.68 -21.80 -20.50
N GLN A 7 -1.43 -20.74 -20.16
CA GLN A 7 -1.01 -19.75 -19.17
C GLN A 7 -0.92 -20.36 -17.77
N THR A 8 -1.88 -21.20 -17.38
CA THR A 8 -1.86 -21.89 -16.08
C THR A 8 -0.71 -22.88 -15.98
N SER A 9 -0.43 -23.63 -17.06
CA SER A 9 0.71 -24.55 -17.12
C SER A 9 2.05 -23.80 -17.05
N GLY A 10 2.21 -22.71 -17.80
CA GLY A 10 3.41 -21.87 -17.74
C GLY A 10 3.64 -21.27 -16.35
N TRP A 11 2.57 -20.81 -15.69
CA TRP A 11 2.65 -20.33 -14.31
C TRP A 11 3.09 -21.41 -13.32
N ALA A 12 2.49 -22.59 -13.40
CA ALA A 12 2.83 -23.72 -12.54
C ALA A 12 4.31 -24.14 -12.73
N ALA A 13 4.80 -24.16 -13.97
CA ALA A 13 6.21 -24.43 -14.27
C ALA A 13 7.15 -23.40 -13.64
N GLY A 14 6.80 -22.11 -13.67
CA GLY A 14 7.62 -21.03 -13.10
C GLY A 14 7.59 -20.95 -11.56
N THR A 15 6.51 -21.40 -10.93
CA THR A 15 6.31 -21.31 -9.46
C THR A 15 6.47 -22.65 -8.74
N GLY A 16 6.77 -23.72 -9.47
CA GLY A 16 6.79 -25.09 -8.95
C GLY A 16 5.40 -25.62 -8.54
N GLY A 17 4.33 -24.96 -8.97
CA GLY A 17 2.94 -25.34 -8.66
C GLY A 17 2.45 -25.01 -7.25
N ASN A 18 3.29 -24.39 -6.42
CA ASN A 18 3.01 -24.19 -4.99
C ASN A 18 2.24 -22.89 -4.66
N ILE A 19 2.19 -21.94 -5.60
CA ILE A 19 1.54 -20.64 -5.41
C ILE A 19 0.59 -20.40 -6.57
N THR A 20 -0.66 -20.09 -6.26
CA THR A 20 -1.64 -19.63 -7.25
C THR A 20 -1.43 -18.14 -7.57
N PRO A 21 -1.80 -17.66 -8.77
CA PRO A 21 -1.74 -16.25 -9.12
C PRO A 21 -2.51 -15.36 -8.12
N GLY A 22 -3.65 -15.84 -7.61
CA GLY A 22 -4.45 -15.12 -6.62
C GLY A 22 -3.74 -14.95 -5.28
N GLN A 23 -3.01 -15.96 -4.81
CA GLN A 23 -2.21 -15.87 -3.59
C GLN A 23 -1.08 -14.84 -3.73
N LEU A 24 -0.40 -14.80 -4.88
CA LEU A 24 0.63 -13.80 -5.11
C LEU A 24 0.04 -12.39 -5.17
N ASN A 25 -1.12 -12.22 -5.81
CA ASN A 25 -1.81 -10.93 -5.84
C ASN A 25 -2.13 -10.42 -4.42
N ILE A 26 -2.71 -11.28 -3.56
CA ILE A 26 -2.99 -10.93 -2.16
C ILE A 26 -1.71 -10.57 -1.41
N LEU A 27 -0.63 -11.32 -1.60
CA LEU A 27 0.65 -11.02 -0.96
C LEU A 27 1.17 -9.64 -1.36
N ILE A 28 1.18 -9.32 -2.65
CA ILE A 28 1.62 -8.02 -3.17
C ILE A 28 0.76 -6.88 -2.60
N LEU A 29 -0.57 -7.04 -2.64
CA LEU A 29 -1.48 -6.04 -2.08
C LEU A 29 -1.30 -5.88 -0.57
N SER A 30 -1.10 -6.96 0.16
CA SER A 30 -0.85 -6.92 1.61
C SER A 30 0.46 -6.19 1.93
N VAL A 31 1.52 -6.44 1.16
CA VAL A 31 2.80 -5.73 1.30
C VAL A 31 2.62 -4.24 1.02
N LEU A 32 1.89 -3.88 -0.04
CA LEU A 32 1.57 -2.48 -0.34
C LEU A 32 0.83 -1.80 0.82
N ALA A 33 -0.19 -2.47 1.38
CA ALA A 33 -0.92 -1.96 2.54
C ALA A 33 0.01 -1.73 3.76
N ILE A 34 0.89 -2.70 4.06
CA ILE A 34 1.84 -2.59 5.18
C ILE A 34 2.78 -1.40 4.97
N VAL A 35 3.34 -1.24 3.77
CA VAL A 35 4.27 -0.14 3.46
C VAL A 35 3.57 1.22 3.65
N ILE A 36 2.34 1.36 3.16
CA ILE A 36 1.58 2.61 3.30
C ILE A 36 1.22 2.89 4.77
N LEU A 37 0.87 1.86 5.55
CA LEU A 37 0.61 1.99 6.98
C LEU A 37 1.84 2.48 7.74
N LEU A 38 2.98 1.83 7.54
CA LEU A 38 4.24 2.19 8.19
C LEU A 38 4.70 3.60 7.78
N PHE A 39 4.62 3.93 6.48
CA PHE A 39 4.95 5.25 5.98
C PHE A 39 4.05 6.34 6.59
N SER A 40 2.75 6.08 6.67
CA SER A 40 1.79 7.04 7.24
C SER A 40 2.03 7.26 8.73
N ALA A 41 2.26 6.18 9.49
CA ALA A 41 2.58 6.26 10.90
C ALA A 41 3.85 7.08 11.15
N TRP A 42 4.91 6.79 10.39
CA TRP A 42 6.15 7.54 10.43
C TRP A 42 5.93 9.04 10.09
N ALA A 43 5.24 9.33 8.99
CA ALA A 43 4.99 10.70 8.55
C ALA A 43 4.21 11.52 9.58
N ILE A 44 3.19 10.92 10.24
CA ILE A 44 2.43 11.58 11.30
C ILE A 44 3.31 11.86 12.52
N VAL A 45 4.11 10.89 12.96
CA VAL A 45 5.02 11.06 14.11
C VAL A 45 6.03 12.17 13.83
N THR A 46 6.66 12.16 12.65
CA THR A 46 7.62 13.20 12.25
C THR A 46 6.96 14.57 12.16
N ALA A 47 5.77 14.68 11.58
CA ALA A 47 5.04 15.94 11.50
C ALA A 47 4.64 16.45 12.89
N TYR A 48 4.20 15.56 13.79
CA TYR A 48 3.85 15.92 15.17
C TYR A 48 5.06 16.40 15.97
N GLN A 49 6.21 15.73 15.84
CA GLN A 49 7.47 16.20 16.40
C GLN A 49 7.86 17.59 15.86
N GLY A 50 7.57 17.86 14.57
CA GLY A 50 7.70 19.17 13.95
C GLY A 50 6.83 20.24 14.61
N VAL A 51 5.58 19.91 14.95
CA VAL A 51 4.65 20.81 15.66
C VAL A 51 5.17 21.12 17.07
N VAL A 52 5.57 20.09 17.82
CA VAL A 52 6.08 20.26 19.20
C VAL A 52 7.37 21.10 19.22
N SER A 53 8.25 20.90 18.24
CA SER A 53 9.49 21.67 18.08
C SER A 53 9.28 23.08 17.50
N LYS A 54 8.03 23.48 17.19
CA LYS A 54 7.67 24.75 16.53
C LYS A 54 8.32 24.95 15.15
N SER A 55 8.83 23.89 14.53
CA SER A 55 9.31 23.92 13.15
C SER A 55 8.17 23.77 12.13
N LEU A 56 7.03 23.24 12.57
CA LEU A 56 5.81 23.09 11.80
C LEU A 56 4.61 23.76 12.51
N THR A 57 3.71 24.35 11.74
CA THR A 57 2.42 24.85 12.25
C THR A 57 1.36 23.73 12.29
N TRP A 58 0.34 23.89 13.13
CA TRP A 58 -0.83 22.99 13.13
C TRP A 58 -1.55 22.92 11.79
N ARG A 59 -1.57 24.02 11.03
CA ARG A 59 -2.13 24.04 9.67
C ARG A 59 -1.38 23.08 8.74
N GLN A 60 -0.05 23.15 8.73
CA GLN A 60 0.78 22.27 7.90
C GLN A 60 0.65 20.79 8.33
N PHE A 61 0.50 20.53 9.63
CA PHE A 61 0.20 19.18 10.12
C PHE A 61 -1.10 18.63 9.53
N ILE A 62 -2.18 19.42 9.58
CA ILE A 62 -3.49 19.04 8.98
C ILE A 62 -3.34 18.80 7.48
N GLU A 63 -2.58 19.63 6.76
CA GLU A 63 -2.30 19.44 5.34
C GLU A 63 -1.58 18.11 5.06
N VAL A 64 -0.60 17.72 5.89
CA VAL A 64 0.08 16.41 5.79
C VAL A 64 -0.91 15.27 6.03
N THR A 65 -1.70 15.34 7.10
CA THR A 65 -2.71 14.32 7.41
C THR A 65 -3.73 14.17 6.28
N ALA A 66 -4.23 15.28 5.72
CA ALA A 66 -5.15 15.26 4.59
C ALA A 66 -4.54 14.60 3.34
N ARG A 67 -3.25 14.87 3.04
CA ARG A 67 -2.54 14.22 1.93
C ARG A 67 -2.42 12.71 2.14
N LEU A 68 -2.17 12.26 3.36
CA LEU A 68 -2.15 10.83 3.68
C LEU A 68 -3.53 10.20 3.49
N PHE A 69 -4.61 10.85 3.90
CA PHE A 69 -5.97 10.37 3.64
C PHE A 69 -6.26 10.23 2.14
N ILE A 70 -5.88 11.22 1.33
CA ILE A 70 -6.02 11.16 -0.12
C ILE A 70 -5.21 9.97 -0.68
N LEU A 71 -3.97 9.79 -0.23
CA LEU A 71 -3.15 8.65 -0.64
C LEU A 71 -3.84 7.31 -0.34
N TYR A 72 -4.40 7.13 0.87
CA TYR A 72 -5.17 5.93 1.20
C TYR A 72 -6.36 5.73 0.28
N LEU A 73 -7.16 6.78 0.03
CA LEU A 73 -8.33 6.68 -0.82
C LEU A 73 -7.95 6.28 -2.24
N LEU A 74 -6.89 6.87 -2.79
CA LEU A 74 -6.37 6.49 -4.11
C LEU A 74 -5.86 5.05 -4.10
N THR A 75 -5.12 4.63 -3.07
CA THR A 75 -4.64 3.25 -2.98
C THR A 75 -5.79 2.25 -2.93
N LEU A 76 -6.79 2.50 -2.08
CA LEU A 76 -7.95 1.61 -1.98
C LEU A 76 -8.73 1.57 -3.29
N PHE A 77 -8.93 2.72 -3.93
CA PHE A 77 -9.68 2.82 -5.19
C PHE A 77 -8.97 2.15 -6.38
N PHE A 78 -7.64 2.19 -6.45
CA PHE A 78 -6.90 1.66 -7.59
C PHE A 78 -6.43 0.21 -7.42
N PHE A 79 -6.27 -0.27 -6.17
CA PHE A 79 -5.61 -1.55 -5.91
C PHE A 79 -6.43 -2.54 -5.07
N PHE A 80 -7.45 -2.08 -4.33
CA PHE A 80 -8.25 -2.92 -3.42
C PHE A 80 -9.74 -3.02 -3.82
N ASN A 81 -10.04 -2.70 -5.07
CA ASN A 81 -11.38 -2.69 -5.65
C ASN A 81 -11.69 -3.91 -6.53
#